data_AF-A0A6B2FZ13-F1
#
_entry.id   AF-A0A6B2FZ13-F1
#
_cell.length_a   1.000
_cell.length_b   1.000
_cell.length_c   1.000
_cell.angle_alpha   90.00
_cell.angle_beta   90.00
_cell.angle_gamma   90.00
#
_symmetry.space_group_name_H-M   'P 1'
#
loop_
_entity.id
_entity.type
_entity.pdbx_description
1 polymer ?
#
loop_
_entity_poly.entity_id
_entity_poly.type
_entity_poly.pdbx_seq_one_letter_code
_entity_poly.pdbx_strand_id
1 'polypeptide(L)'
;MREVLTNRKNALFIVPYVSLAHEKVASLAPLGCCLGFHVEEYASSKGSIPPRRRYKRNSIYIATIEKACMLVNSLFAENRMDSIGVIVVDEMHMINEPKRGINLELMLTKMMYHKSFLIHNIIKYMYRLLE
;
A
#
# COMPACT_ATOMS: atom_id res chain seq x y z
N MET A 1 2.93 -9.31 -5.76
CA MET A 1 3.32 -9.32 -7.19
C MET A 1 2.23 -9.84 -8.13
N ARG A 2 1.49 -10.92 -7.81
CA ARG A 2 0.39 -11.41 -8.67
C ARG A 2 -0.61 -10.33 -9.10
N GLU A 3 -1.03 -9.43 -8.20
CA GLU A 3 -1.95 -8.35 -8.59
C GLU A 3 -1.37 -7.36 -9.60
N VAL A 4 -0.09 -7.03 -9.47
CA VAL A 4 0.61 -6.07 -10.34
C VAL A 4 0.89 -6.70 -11.71
N LEU A 5 1.26 -7.97 -11.74
CA LEU A 5 1.70 -8.68 -12.95
C LEU A 5 0.54 -9.35 -13.70
N THR A 6 -0.43 -9.90 -12.97
CA THR A 6 -1.52 -10.72 -13.53
C THR A 6 -2.82 -9.92 -13.64
N ASN A 7 -3.21 -9.20 -12.59
CA ASN A 7 -4.50 -8.50 -12.53
C ASN A 7 -4.42 -7.02 -12.94
N ARG A 8 -3.22 -6.54 -13.30
CA ARG A 8 -2.94 -5.12 -13.66
C ARG A 8 -3.58 -4.12 -12.71
N LYS A 9 -3.48 -4.40 -11.40
CA LYS A 9 -3.85 -3.47 -10.34
C LYS A 9 -2.63 -3.00 -9.56
N ASN A 10 -2.72 -1.81 -8.98
CA ASN A 10 -1.69 -1.26 -8.12
C ASN A 10 -1.62 -2.03 -6.79
N ALA A 11 -0.46 -2.00 -6.15
CA ALA A 11 -0.27 -2.55 -4.81
C ALA A 11 0.15 -1.44 -3.85
N LEU A 12 -0.34 -1.50 -2.61
CA LEU A 12 0.09 -0.61 -1.54
C LEU A 12 0.77 -1.42 -0.43
N PHE A 13 2.06 -1.16 -0.22
CA PHE A 13 2.84 -1.64 0.92
C PHE A 13 2.88 -0.56 1.97
N ILE A 14 2.51 -0.91 3.20
CA ILE A 14 2.47 -0.03 4.34
C ILE A 14 3.54 -0.50 5.31
N VAL A 15 4.45 0.39 5.69
CA VAL A 15 5.57 0.09 6.59
C VAL A 15 5.55 1.06 7.78
N PRO A 16 6.05 0.65 8.96
CA PRO A 16 5.99 1.50 10.15
C PRO A 16 7.01 2.65 10.16
N TYR A 17 8.11 2.52 9.41
CA TYR A 17 9.22 3.47 9.44
C TYR A 17 9.67 3.90 8.04
N VAL A 18 10.18 5.13 7.96
CA VAL A 18 10.72 5.73 6.72
C VAL A 18 11.95 4.94 6.22
N SER A 19 12.80 4.46 7.13
CA SER A 19 13.96 3.62 6.78
C SER A 19 13.56 2.35 6.05
N LEU A 20 12.53 1.65 6.54
CA LEU A 20 11.98 0.46 5.88
C LEU A 20 11.37 0.81 4.51
N ALA A 21 10.74 1.98 4.37
CA ALA A 21 10.24 2.42 3.08
C ALA A 21 11.38 2.56 2.06
N HIS A 22 12.48 3.23 2.43
CA HIS A 22 13.66 3.35 1.59
C HIS A 22 14.26 1.99 1.21
N GLU A 23 14.38 1.07 2.18
CA GLU A 23 14.91 -0.27 1.95
C GLU A 23 14.05 -1.07 0.97
N LYS A 24 12.73 -1.10 1.18
CA LYS A 24 11.80 -1.82 0.28
C LYS A 24 11.81 -1.23 -1.13
N VAL A 25 11.92 0.10 -1.27
CA VAL A 25 12.06 0.76 -2.58
C VAL A 25 13.35 0.31 -3.26
N ALA A 26 14.48 0.35 -2.56
CA ALA A 26 15.76 -0.07 -3.10
C ALA A 26 15.76 -1.54 -3.53
N SER A 27 15.09 -2.42 -2.75
CA SER A 27 14.95 -3.84 -3.06
C SER A 27 14.03 -4.10 -4.26
N LEU A 28 12.91 -3.38 -4.38
CA LEU A 28 11.89 -3.64 -5.40
C LEU A 28 12.12 -2.87 -6.70
N ALA A 29 12.86 -1.77 -6.69
CA ALA A 29 13.10 -0.95 -7.89
C ALA A 29 13.78 -1.72 -9.04
N PRO A 30 14.82 -2.56 -8.80
CA PRO A 30 15.41 -3.39 -9.84
C PRO A 30 14.39 -4.35 -10.47
N LEU A 31 13.56 -4.98 -9.63
CA LEU A 31 12.49 -5.88 -10.09
C LEU A 31 11.42 -5.13 -10.90
N GLY A 32 11.08 -3.91 -10.49
CA GLY A 32 10.15 -3.05 -11.24
C GLY A 32 10.68 -2.67 -12.62
N CYS A 33 11.98 -2.43 -12.74
CA CYS A 33 12.62 -2.20 -14.02
C CYS A 33 12.52 -3.43 -14.93
N CYS A 34 12.85 -4.62 -14.41
CA CYS A 34 12.82 -5.88 -15.17
C CYS A 34 11.40 -6.30 -15.56
N LEU A 35 10.41 -6.10 -14.68
CA LEU A 35 9.05 -6.61 -14.85
C LEU A 35 8.04 -5.55 -15.33
N GLY A 36 8.48 -4.30 -15.52
CA GLY A 36 7.67 -3.25 -16.14
C GLY A 36 6.64 -2.58 -15.21
N PHE A 37 6.89 -2.52 -13.91
CA PHE A 37 6.07 -1.76 -12.94
C PHE A 37 6.87 -0.64 -12.28
N HIS A 38 6.17 0.39 -11.79
CA HIS A 38 6.80 1.47 -11.04
C HIS A 38 6.83 1.15 -9.56
N VAL A 39 7.89 1.58 -8.88
CA VAL A 39 7.99 1.56 -7.42
C VAL A 39 8.04 3.02 -6.97
N GLU A 40 7.07 3.43 -6.17
CA GLU A 40 6.91 4.82 -5.75
C GLU A 40 6.96 4.92 -4.22
N GLU A 41 7.77 5.84 -3.73
CA GLU A 41 7.98 6.05 -2.30
C GLU A 41 7.06 7.15 -1.76
N TYR A 42 6.35 6.83 -0.69
CA TYR A 42 5.41 7.67 0.03
C TYR A 42 5.79 7.73 1.51
N ALA A 43 6.93 8.35 1.80
CA ALA A 43 7.45 8.47 3.16
C ALA A 43 8.01 9.87 3.40
N SER A 44 7.86 10.39 4.63
CA SER A 44 8.36 11.72 5.00
C SER A 44 7.87 12.82 4.05
N SER A 45 8.76 13.56 3.39
CA SER A 45 8.43 14.60 2.40
C SER A 45 8.17 14.06 0.99
N LYS A 46 8.37 12.76 0.75
CA LYS A 46 8.16 12.13 -0.57
C LYS A 46 6.72 11.64 -0.74
N GLY A 47 6.34 11.49 -2.01
CA GLY A 47 5.04 10.98 -2.43
C GLY A 47 4.06 12.11 -2.75
N SER A 48 3.64 12.18 -4.03
CA SER A 48 2.61 13.10 -4.50
C SER A 48 1.23 12.54 -4.21
N ILE A 49 0.41 13.30 -3.50
CA ILE A 49 -0.97 12.95 -3.16
C ILE A 49 -1.89 13.98 -3.83
N PRO A 50 -2.82 13.57 -4.70
CA PRO A 50 -3.14 12.20 -5.11
C PRO A 50 -2.04 11.56 -5.98
N PRO A 51 -1.91 10.21 -6.00
CA PRO A 51 -0.93 9.52 -6.83
C PRO A 51 -1.22 9.72 -8.32
N ARG A 52 -0.15 9.99 -9.09
CA ARG A 52 -0.25 10.25 -10.53
C ARG A 52 -0.87 9.04 -11.24
N ARG A 53 -1.94 9.28 -12.01
CA ARG A 53 -2.58 8.22 -12.79
C ARG A 53 -1.64 7.78 -13.92
N ARG A 54 -1.26 6.50 -13.92
CA ARG A 54 -0.43 5.90 -14.97
C ARG A 54 -1.25 4.89 -15.76
N TYR A 55 -1.37 5.10 -17.07
CA TYR A 55 -2.23 4.29 -17.95
C TYR A 55 -1.55 3.04 -18.51
N LYS A 56 -0.21 3.03 -18.58
CA LYS A 56 0.56 1.96 -19.25
C LYS A 56 1.23 0.97 -18.29
N ARG A 57 1.51 1.38 -17.06
CA ARG A 57 2.24 0.59 -16.06
C ARG A 57 1.62 0.80 -14.70
N ASN A 58 1.45 -0.30 -13.97
CA ASN A 58 1.00 -0.30 -12.60
C ASN A 58 2.11 0.14 -11.64
N SER A 59 1.70 0.63 -10.48
CA SER A 59 2.60 1.10 -9.43
C SER A 59 2.48 0.25 -8.17
N ILE A 60 3.62 0.01 -7.54
CA ILE A 60 3.74 -0.43 -6.16
C ILE A 60 4.04 0.82 -5.34
N TYR A 61 3.08 1.24 -4.54
CA TYR A 61 3.24 2.32 -3.58
C TYR A 61 3.83 1.74 -2.30
N ILE A 62 4.93 2.31 -1.81
CA ILE A 62 5.54 1.95 -0.53
C ILE A 62 5.40 3.16 0.38
N ALA A 63 4.54 3.05 1.39
CA ALA A 63 4.10 4.17 2.19
C ALA A 63 4.31 3.93 3.68
N THR A 64 4.63 4.98 4.44
CA THR A 64 4.44 4.92 5.90
C THR A 64 2.96 4.93 6.25
N ILE A 65 2.61 4.52 7.48
CA ILE A 65 1.21 4.46 7.94
C ILE A 65 0.46 5.77 7.67
N GLU A 66 1.04 6.91 8.03
CA GLU A 66 0.41 8.22 7.87
C GLU A 66 0.19 8.57 6.40
N LYS A 67 1.18 8.29 5.55
CA LYS A 67 1.11 8.55 4.11
C LYS A 67 0.16 7.59 3.40
N ALA A 68 0.07 6.34 3.85
CA ALA A 68 -0.90 5.37 3.37
C ALA A 68 -2.33 5.85 3.65
N CYS A 69 -2.61 6.34 4.86
CA CYS A 69 -3.90 6.94 5.20
C CYS A 69 -4.25 8.10 4.27
N MET A 70 -3.30 9.03 4.04
CA MET A 70 -3.51 10.15 3.12
C MET A 70 -3.75 9.69 1.67
N LEU A 71 -2.97 8.73 1.19
CA LEU A 71 -3.08 8.20 -0.17
C LEU A 71 -4.43 7.49 -0.37
N VAL A 72 -4.84 6.64 0.56
CA VAL A 72 -6.15 5.95 0.54
C VAL A 72 -7.28 6.97 0.55
N ASN A 73 -7.25 7.97 1.45
CA ASN A 73 -8.27 9.02 1.49
C ASN A 73 -8.35 9.80 0.16
N SER A 74 -7.20 10.12 -0.45
CA SER A 74 -7.17 10.81 -1.75
C SER A 74 -7.76 9.96 -2.88
N LEU A 75 -7.51 8.64 -2.88
CA LEU A 75 -8.06 7.71 -3.86
C LEU A 75 -9.56 7.50 -3.68
N PHE A 76 -10.07 7.53 -2.44
CA PHE A 76 -11.50 7.55 -2.16
C PHE A 76 -12.15 8.83 -2.70
N ALA A 77 -11.56 9.99 -2.42
CA ALA A 77 -12.08 11.27 -2.89
C ALA A 77 -12.16 11.34 -4.44
N GLU A 78 -11.23 10.68 -5.13
CA GLU A 78 -11.22 10.61 -6.60
C GLU A 78 -11.99 9.41 -7.19
N ASN A 79 -12.66 8.59 -6.39
CA ASN A 79 -13.31 7.35 -6.85
C ASN A 79 -12.35 6.41 -7.62
N ARG A 80 -11.07 6.37 -7.22
CA ARG A 80 -10.00 5.56 -7.85
C ARG A 80 -9.55 4.37 -7.01
N MET A 81 -10.29 4.04 -5.95
CA MET A 81 -9.92 2.97 -5.02
C MET A 81 -9.85 1.59 -5.70
N ASP A 82 -10.65 1.36 -6.74
CA ASP A 82 -10.67 0.11 -7.52
C ASP A 82 -9.35 -0.18 -8.26
N SER A 83 -8.48 0.84 -8.37
CA SER A 83 -7.15 0.69 -8.95
C SER A 83 -6.16 -0.01 -8.02
N ILE A 84 -6.44 -0.12 -6.72
CA ILE A 84 -5.64 -0.90 -5.76
C ILE A 84 -6.21 -2.32 -5.70
N GLY A 85 -5.36 -3.31 -5.99
CA GLY A 85 -5.75 -4.73 -5.95
C GLY A 85 -5.34 -5.44 -4.67
N VAL A 86 -4.27 -5.00 -4.03
CA VAL A 86 -3.74 -5.61 -2.80
C VAL A 86 -3.15 -4.55 -1.89
N ILE A 87 -3.36 -4.75 -0.60
CA ILE A 87 -2.65 -4.04 0.46
C ILE A 87 -1.84 -5.03 1.26
N VAL A 88 -0.61 -4.62 1.54
CA VAL A 88 0.29 -5.33 2.44
C VAL A 88 0.61 -4.39 3.59
N VAL A 89 0.28 -4.80 4.80
CA VAL A 89 0.72 -4.12 6.03
C VAL A 89 1.89 -4.91 6.60
N ASP A 90 3.06 -4.27 6.64
CA ASP A 90 4.23 -4.76 7.34
C ASP A 90 4.08 -4.45 8.84
N GLU A 91 4.59 -5.33 9.69
CA GLU A 91 4.54 -5.21 11.16
C GLU A 91 3.14 -4.90 11.72
N MET A 92 2.18 -5.80 11.51
CA MET A 92 0.80 -5.60 11.95
C MET A 92 0.65 -5.42 13.48
N HIS A 93 1.64 -5.84 14.27
CA HIS A 93 1.66 -5.60 15.71
C HIS A 93 1.58 -4.10 16.08
N MET A 94 1.88 -3.21 15.14
CA MET A 94 1.74 -1.76 15.26
C MET A 94 0.30 -1.29 15.51
N ILE A 95 -0.71 -2.15 15.31
CA ILE A 95 -2.09 -1.85 15.71
C ILE A 95 -2.21 -1.59 17.23
N ASN A 96 -1.32 -2.15 18.03
CA ASN A 96 -1.31 -1.96 19.48
C ASN A 96 -0.66 -0.63 19.91
N GLU A 97 -0.08 0.14 18.98
CA GLU A 97 0.48 1.44 19.32
C GLU A 97 -0.61 2.54 19.38
N PRO A 98 -0.67 3.35 20.46
CA PRO A 98 -1.79 4.27 20.70
C PRO A 98 -2.09 5.28 19.58
N LYS A 99 -1.06 5.78 18.87
CA LYS A 99 -1.22 6.79 17.81
C LYS A 99 -1.26 6.20 16.41
N ARG A 100 -0.40 5.19 16.15
CA ARG A 100 -0.25 4.60 14.82
C ARG A 100 -1.30 3.52 14.55
N GLY A 101 -1.68 2.77 15.58
CA GLY A 101 -2.69 1.74 15.50
C GLY A 101 -4.06 2.27 15.11
N ILE A 102 -4.49 3.39 15.69
CA ILE A 102 -5.77 4.04 15.35
C ILE A 102 -5.83 4.42 13.87
N ASN A 103 -4.74 5.00 13.33
CA ASN A 103 -4.67 5.39 11.92
C ASN A 103 -4.76 4.16 11.00
N LEU A 104 -4.07 3.09 11.37
CA LEU A 104 -4.07 1.82 10.65
C LEU A 104 -5.47 1.17 10.67
N GLU A 105 -6.08 1.07 11.85
CA GLU A 105 -7.42 0.50 12.06
C GLU A 105 -8.49 1.26 11.28
N LEU A 106 -8.51 2.60 11.38
CA LEU A 106 -9.46 3.44 10.65
C LEU A 106 -9.31 3.30 9.14
N MET A 107 -8.07 3.27 8.64
CA MET A 107 -7.80 3.09 7.21
C MET A 107 -8.23 1.70 6.72
N LEU A 108 -7.89 0.64 7.46
CA LEU A 108 -8.29 -0.73 7.11
C LEU A 108 -9.82 -0.88 7.14
N THR A 109 -10.49 -0.28 8.12
CA THR A 109 -11.95 -0.30 8.25
C THR A 109 -12.63 0.37 7.05
N LYS A 110 -12.16 1.58 6.67
CA LYS A 110 -12.63 2.28 5.46
C LYS A 110 -12.50 1.42 4.21
N MET A 111 -11.41 0.67 4.12
CA MET A 111 -11.13 -0.19 2.97
C MET A 111 -11.97 -1.46 2.94
N MET A 112 -12.18 -2.11 4.08
CA MET A 112 -13.04 -3.29 4.19
C MET A 112 -14.49 -2.98 3.80
N TYR A 113 -14.96 -1.77 4.10
CA TYR A 113 -16.32 -1.35 3.75
C TYR A 113 -16.47 -0.93 2.28
N HIS A 114 -15.36 -0.78 1.54
CA HIS A 114 -15.41 -0.47 0.12
C HIS A 114 -15.70 -1.74 -0.69
N LYS A 115 -16.78 -1.72 -1.50
CA LYS A 115 -17.32 -2.86 -2.25
C LYS A 115 -16.31 -3.67 -3.10
N SER A 116 -15.16 -3.08 -3.41
CA SER A 116 -14.11 -3.64 -4.27
C SER A 116 -13.11 -4.53 -3.52
N PHE A 117 -13.07 -4.47 -2.19
CA PHE A 117 -12.01 -5.09 -1.41
C PHE A 117 -12.52 -6.28 -0.58
N LEU A 118 -12.21 -7.50 -1.02
CA LEU A 118 -12.39 -8.71 -0.21
C LEU A 118 -11.28 -8.77 0.85
N ILE A 119 -11.61 -9.25 2.05
CA ILE A 119 -10.68 -9.44 3.19
C ILE A 119 -9.41 -10.18 2.76
N HIS A 120 -9.51 -11.11 1.82
CA HIS A 120 -8.38 -11.87 1.26
C HIS A 120 -7.30 -10.98 0.59
N ASN A 121 -7.64 -9.77 0.14
CA ASN A 121 -6.72 -8.81 -0.47
C ASN A 121 -6.01 -7.90 0.55
N ILE A 122 -6.43 -7.91 1.82
CA ILE A 122 -5.79 -7.21 2.95
C ILE A 122 -4.76 -8.12 3.61
N ILE A 123 -5.01 -9.43 3.55
CA ILE A 123 -4.36 -10.44 4.38
C ILE A 123 -3.40 -11.28 3.54
N LYS A 124 -2.19 -10.76 3.28
CA LYS A 124 -1.09 -11.63 2.86
C LYS A 124 0.03 -11.80 3.88
N TYR A 125 -0.01 -11.04 4.98
CA TYR A 125 1.01 -11.12 6.04
C TYR A 125 0.46 -11.45 7.43
N MET A 126 -0.86 -11.45 7.63
CA MET A 126 -1.46 -11.90 8.90
C MET A 126 -1.14 -13.38 9.21
N TYR A 127 -0.98 -14.22 8.18
CA TYR A 127 -0.75 -15.66 8.34
C TYR A 127 0.72 -16.03 8.63
N ARG A 128 1.69 -15.14 8.45
CA ARG A 128 3.11 -15.47 8.71
C ARG A 128 3.56 -15.21 10.15
N LEU A 129 2.63 -14.80 11.02
CA LEU A 129 2.85 -14.58 12.46
C LEU A 129 2.10 -15.60 13.33
N LEU A 130 1.41 -16.57 12.72
CA LEU A 130 0.71 -17.66 13.41
C LEU A 130 1.35 -19.04 13.16
N GLU A 131 2.53 -19.08 12.50
CA GLU A 131 3.38 -20.27 12.36
C GLU A 131 4.78 -19.97 12.90
#